data_AF-A0A8T6QI80-F1
#
_entry.id   AF-A0A8T6QI80-F1
#
_cell.length_a   1.000
_cell.length_b   1.000
_cell.length_c   1.000
_cell.angle_alpha   90.00
_cell.angle_beta   90.00
_cell.angle_gamma   90.00
#
_symmetry.space_group_name_H-M   'P 1'
#
loop_
_entity.id
_entity.type
_entity.pdbx_description
1 polymer ?
#
loop_
_entity_poly.entity_id
_entity_poly.type
_entity_poly.pdbx_seq_one_letter_code
_entity_poly.pdbx_strand_id
1 'polypeptide(L)'
;LCAAPGGKTTHILEVAPEAQVVAVDIDEQRLSRVYDNLKRLGMKATVKQGDGRYPSQWCGEQQFDRILLDAPCSATGVIRRHPDIKWLRRDRDIPELAQLQSEILDAIWPHLKSGGTLVYATCSVLPEEN
;
A
#
# COMPACT_ATOMS: atom_id res chain seq x y z
N LEU A 1 -3.91 -0.35 -0.48
CA LEU A 1 -3.08 0.21 -1.57
C LEU A 1 -1.62 -0.12 -1.30
N CYS A 2 -0.78 -0.28 -2.31
CA CYS A 2 0.61 -0.78 -2.19
C CYS A 2 0.66 -2.14 -1.47
N ALA A 3 -0.16 -3.08 -1.95
CA ALA A 3 -0.52 -4.27 -1.19
C ALA A 3 0.57 -5.35 -1.15
N ALA A 4 1.51 -5.39 -2.10
CA ALA A 4 2.46 -6.49 -2.18
C ALA A 4 3.51 -6.42 -1.06
N PRO A 5 3.86 -7.54 -0.39
CA PRO A 5 3.63 -8.94 -0.80
C PRO A 5 2.30 -9.57 -0.32
N GLY A 6 1.37 -8.80 0.24
CA GLY A 6 0.02 -9.27 0.59
C GLY A 6 -0.20 -9.60 2.06
N GLY A 7 0.78 -9.38 2.94
CA GLY A 7 0.65 -9.71 4.37
C GLY A 7 -0.48 -8.92 5.07
N LYS A 8 -0.62 -7.63 4.77
CA LYS A 8 -1.73 -6.80 5.30
C LYS A 8 -3.07 -7.19 4.67
N THR A 9 -3.07 -7.56 3.38
CA THR A 9 -4.27 -8.05 2.66
C THR A 9 -4.84 -9.29 3.36
N THR A 10 -4.01 -10.28 3.66
CA THR A 10 -4.46 -11.51 4.32
C THR A 10 -4.85 -11.26 5.76
N HIS A 11 -4.12 -10.40 6.49
CA HIS A 11 -4.47 -10.04 7.87
C HIS A 11 -5.87 -9.37 7.94
N ILE A 12 -6.22 -8.51 6.99
CA ILE A 12 -7.57 -7.94 6.92
C ILE A 12 -8.63 -9.05 6.81
N LEU A 13 -8.38 -10.07 5.98
CA LEU A 13 -9.29 -11.20 5.78
C LEU A 13 -9.29 -12.20 6.95
N GLU A 14 -8.22 -12.27 7.73
CA GLU A 14 -8.22 -13.02 9.00
C GLU A 14 -9.13 -12.36 10.04
N VAL A 15 -9.09 -11.02 10.12
CA VAL A 15 -9.89 -10.23 11.07
C VAL A 15 -11.35 -10.10 10.62
N ALA A 16 -11.58 -9.95 9.31
CA ALA A 16 -12.90 -9.79 8.70
C ALA A 16 -13.03 -10.68 7.45
N PRO A 17 -13.35 -11.98 7.60
CA PRO A 17 -13.38 -12.94 6.49
C PRO A 17 -14.34 -12.61 5.36
N GLU A 18 -15.42 -11.87 5.65
CA GLU A 18 -16.44 -11.48 4.68
C GLU A 18 -16.12 -10.15 3.97
N ALA A 19 -15.03 -9.48 4.35
CA ALA A 19 -14.64 -8.21 3.76
C ALA A 19 -14.32 -8.35 2.27
N GLN A 20 -14.86 -7.43 1.46
CA GLN A 20 -14.53 -7.35 0.03
C GLN A 20 -13.26 -6.53 -0.14
N VAL A 21 -12.12 -7.21 -0.24
CA VAL A 21 -10.80 -6.57 -0.32
C VAL A 21 -10.37 -6.40 -1.77
N VAL A 22 -9.96 -5.17 -2.13
CA VAL A 22 -9.25 -4.87 -3.38
C VAL A 22 -7.78 -4.58 -3.04
N ALA A 23 -6.89 -5.48 -3.45
CA ALA A 23 -5.45 -5.35 -3.28
C ALA A 23 -4.82 -4.80 -4.55
N VAL A 24 -4.21 -3.61 -4.45
CA VAL A 24 -3.59 -2.92 -5.59
C VAL A 24 -2.11 -2.68 -5.32
N ASP A 25 -1.27 -2.95 -6.31
CA ASP A 25 0.14 -2.62 -6.32
C ASP A 25 0.57 -2.21 -7.74
N ILE A 26 1.60 -1.36 -7.85
CA ILE A 26 2.08 -0.86 -9.14
C ILE A 26 2.89 -1.93 -9.88
N ASP A 27 3.52 -2.84 -9.13
CA ASP A 27 4.47 -3.82 -9.65
C ASP A 27 3.80 -5.20 -9.83
N GLU A 28 3.62 -5.60 -11.08
CA GLU A 28 3.02 -6.88 -11.45
C GLU A 28 3.82 -8.09 -10.95
N GLN A 29 5.15 -8.01 -10.92
CA GLN A 29 5.98 -9.09 -10.40
C GLN A 29 5.75 -9.25 -8.89
N ARG A 30 5.62 -8.15 -8.15
CA ARG A 30 5.30 -8.19 -6.72
C ARG A 30 3.88 -8.68 -6.44
N LEU A 31 2.92 -8.43 -7.34
CA LEU A 31 1.55 -8.93 -7.22
C LEU A 31 1.44 -10.45 -7.21
N SER A 32 2.36 -11.17 -7.87
CA SER A 32 2.41 -12.65 -7.81
C SER A 32 2.40 -13.16 -6.36
N ARG A 33 3.13 -12.49 -5.45
CA ARG A 33 3.21 -12.83 -4.03
C ARG A 33 1.89 -12.62 -3.29
N VAL A 34 1.07 -11.69 -3.74
CA VAL A 34 -0.28 -11.47 -3.19
C VAL A 34 -1.17 -12.66 -3.53
N TYR A 35 -1.15 -13.10 -4.79
CA TYR A 35 -1.89 -14.30 -5.21
C TYR A 35 -1.44 -15.55 -4.47
N ASP A 36 -0.13 -15.75 -4.30
CA ASP A 36 0.42 -16.88 -3.55
C ASP A 36 -0.06 -16.92 -2.10
N ASN A 37 -0.06 -15.77 -1.43
CA ASN A 37 -0.53 -15.67 -0.05
C ASN A 37 -2.04 -15.90 0.09
N LEU A 38 -2.85 -15.32 -0.81
CA LEU A 38 -4.29 -15.56 -0.85
C LEU A 38 -4.59 -17.04 -1.07
N LYS A 39 -3.92 -17.67 -2.04
CA LYS A 39 -4.08 -19.10 -2.33
C LYS A 39 -3.66 -19.98 -1.15
N ARG A 40 -2.50 -19.68 -0.53
CA ARG A 40 -1.97 -20.43 0.62
C ARG A 40 -2.94 -20.43 1.81
N LEU A 41 -3.66 -19.35 2.03
CA LEU A 41 -4.60 -19.19 3.14
C LEU A 41 -6.07 -19.48 2.77
N GLY A 42 -6.35 -19.89 1.53
CA GLY A 42 -7.72 -20.16 1.06
C GLY A 42 -8.61 -18.91 1.00
N MET A 43 -8.01 -17.72 0.90
CA MET A 43 -8.68 -16.43 0.90
C MET A 43 -8.92 -15.92 -0.53
N LYS A 44 -9.92 -15.06 -0.69
CA LYS A 44 -10.23 -14.40 -1.97
C LYS A 44 -10.24 -12.90 -1.81
N ALA A 45 -9.61 -12.21 -2.76
CA ALA A 45 -9.63 -10.76 -2.89
C ALA A 45 -9.52 -10.41 -4.39
N THR A 46 -10.01 -9.24 -4.77
CA THR A 46 -9.73 -8.69 -6.10
C THR A 46 -8.33 -8.12 -6.11
N VAL A 47 -7.46 -8.62 -6.99
CA VAL A 47 -6.09 -8.13 -7.12
C VAL A 47 -5.99 -7.35 -8.43
N LYS A 48 -5.48 -6.12 -8.37
CA LYS A 48 -5.31 -5.25 -9.54
C LYS A 48 -3.90 -4.67 -9.60
N GLN A 49 -3.40 -4.48 -10.80
CA GLN A 49 -2.25 -3.63 -11.03
C GLN A 49 -2.73 -2.17 -11.13
N GLY A 50 -2.03 -1.26 -10.48
CA GLY A 50 -2.43 0.14 -10.47
C GLY A 50 -1.49 1.06 -9.70
N ASP A 51 -1.41 2.30 -10.16
CA ASP A 51 -0.66 3.36 -9.50
C ASP A 51 -1.56 4.11 -8.49
N GLY A 52 -1.05 4.35 -7.29
CA GLY A 52 -1.75 5.09 -6.25
C GLY A 52 -2.00 6.56 -6.60
N ARG A 53 -1.20 7.12 -7.51
CA ARG A 53 -1.36 8.50 -8.00
C ARG A 53 -2.51 8.66 -8.98
N TYR A 54 -2.97 7.56 -9.60
CA TYR A 54 -4.03 7.58 -10.60
C TYR A 54 -5.14 6.56 -10.31
N PRO A 55 -5.88 6.67 -9.19
CA PRO A 55 -6.86 5.65 -8.79
C PRO A 55 -7.96 5.39 -9.82
N SER A 56 -8.39 6.44 -10.51
CA SER A 56 -9.41 6.35 -11.56
C SER A 56 -9.09 5.33 -12.66
N GLN A 57 -7.80 5.05 -12.92
CA GLN A 57 -7.39 4.08 -13.94
C GLN A 57 -7.75 2.63 -13.58
N TRP A 58 -7.82 2.30 -12.29
CA TRP A 58 -8.05 0.92 -11.83
C TRP A 58 -9.33 0.74 -11.00
N CYS A 59 -9.90 1.81 -10.44
CA CYS A 59 -11.20 1.75 -9.75
C CYS A 59 -12.29 2.69 -10.31
N GLY A 60 -12.02 3.46 -11.37
CA GLY A 60 -12.99 4.44 -11.88
C GLY A 60 -13.40 5.40 -10.76
N GLU A 61 -14.70 5.56 -10.53
CA GLU A 61 -15.25 6.42 -9.46
C GLU A 61 -15.58 5.66 -8.17
N GLN A 62 -15.16 4.38 -8.07
CA GLN A 62 -15.49 3.56 -6.91
C GLN A 62 -14.91 4.17 -5.63
N GLN A 63 -15.74 4.22 -4.58
CA GLN A 63 -15.35 4.63 -3.23
C GLN A 63 -15.31 3.43 -2.28
N PHE A 64 -14.43 3.52 -1.27
CA PHE A 64 -14.17 2.47 -0.29
C PHE A 64 -14.60 2.89 1.11
N ASP A 65 -15.07 1.93 1.91
CA ASP A 65 -15.41 2.14 3.32
C ASP A 65 -14.15 2.32 4.18
N ARG A 66 -13.07 1.62 3.82
CA ARG A 66 -11.78 1.69 4.51
C ARG A 66 -10.64 1.63 3.50
N ILE A 67 -9.60 2.44 3.72
CA ILE A 67 -8.39 2.46 2.91
C ILE A 67 -7.19 2.27 3.84
N LEU A 68 -6.39 1.23 3.57
CA LEU A 68 -5.07 1.06 4.17
C LEU A 68 -4.03 1.43 3.11
N LEU A 69 -3.33 2.53 3.35
CA LEU A 69 -2.23 3.02 2.54
C LEU A 69 -0.90 2.65 3.21
N ASP A 70 -0.27 1.59 2.71
CA ASP A 70 1.08 1.19 3.10
C ASP A 70 2.07 1.89 2.17
N ALA A 71 2.40 3.14 2.47
CA ALA A 71 2.99 4.04 1.49
C ALA A 71 4.42 3.66 1.10
N PRO A 72 4.84 3.90 -0.17
CA PRO A 72 6.24 3.79 -0.55
C PRO A 72 7.07 4.78 0.26
N CYS A 73 8.07 4.28 0.97
CA CYS A 73 8.86 5.07 1.91
C CYS A 73 10.34 4.66 1.89
N SER A 74 11.16 5.35 2.68
CA SER A 74 12.59 5.12 2.78
C SER A 74 12.96 3.77 3.39
N ALA A 75 12.01 3.09 4.04
CA ALA A 75 12.18 1.81 4.71
C ALA A 75 13.28 1.81 5.79
N THR A 76 13.60 2.99 6.34
CA THR A 76 14.63 3.17 7.38
C THR A 76 14.33 2.37 8.65
N GLY A 77 13.06 2.14 8.99
CA GLY A 77 12.64 1.34 10.15
C GLY A 77 12.88 -0.17 10.00
N VAL A 78 13.20 -0.65 8.79
CA VAL A 78 13.47 -2.08 8.53
C VAL A 78 14.91 -2.37 8.12
N ILE A 79 15.85 -1.43 8.31
CA ILE A 79 17.29 -1.61 8.04
C ILE A 79 17.87 -2.87 8.69
N ARG A 80 17.38 -3.26 9.88
CA ARG A 80 17.82 -4.50 10.56
C ARG A 80 17.52 -5.78 9.76
N ARG A 81 16.51 -5.76 8.88
CA ARG A 81 16.12 -6.87 7.99
C ARG A 81 16.67 -6.68 6.57
N HIS A 82 16.88 -5.44 6.16
CA HIS A 82 17.35 -5.03 4.84
C HIS A 82 18.53 -4.04 4.97
N PRO A 83 19.74 -4.53 5.27
CA PRO A 83 20.89 -3.67 5.55
C PRO A 83 21.41 -2.93 4.30
N ASP A 84 21.03 -3.40 3.11
CA ASP A 84 21.30 -2.80 1.81
C ASP A 84 20.66 -1.43 1.63
N ILE A 85 19.54 -1.15 2.32
CA ILE A 85 18.88 0.17 2.34
C ILE A 85 19.87 1.29 2.66
N LYS A 86 20.84 1.05 3.56
CA LYS A 86 21.87 2.04 3.94
C LYS A 86 22.75 2.50 2.77
N TRP A 87 22.89 1.66 1.75
CA TRP A 87 23.73 1.93 0.59
C TRP A 87 22.91 2.36 -0.63
N LEU A 88 21.67 1.88 -0.72
CA LEU A 88 20.76 2.15 -1.84
C LEU A 88 19.99 3.46 -1.69
N ARG A 89 19.75 3.93 -0.47
CA ARG A 89 19.07 5.21 -0.20
C ARG A 89 20.08 6.35 -0.12
N ARG A 90 19.67 7.48 -0.65
CA ARG A 90 20.39 8.75 -0.62
C ARG A 90 19.52 9.79 0.06
N ASP A 91 20.16 10.79 0.65
CA ASP A 91 19.50 11.92 1.31
C ASP A 91 18.43 12.59 0.41
N ARG A 92 18.77 12.78 -0.88
CA ARG A 92 17.85 13.32 -1.89
C ARG A 92 16.56 12.51 -2.09
N ASP A 93 16.59 11.20 -1.81
CA ASP A 93 15.43 10.33 -2.04
C ASP A 93 14.32 10.59 -1.00
N ILE A 94 14.64 11.17 0.16
CA ILE A 94 13.67 11.42 1.25
C ILE A 94 12.61 12.45 0.86
N PRO A 95 12.96 13.68 0.41
CA PRO A 95 11.95 14.63 -0.04
C PRO A 95 11.18 14.15 -1.27
N GLU A 96 11.81 13.39 -2.18
CA GLU A 96 11.13 12.79 -3.34
C GLU A 96 10.06 11.77 -2.91
N LEU A 97 10.38 10.94 -1.90
CA LEU A 97 9.45 9.97 -1.34
C LEU A 97 8.30 10.64 -0.56
N ALA A 98 8.60 11.65 0.25
CA ALA A 98 7.58 12.42 0.95
C ALA A 98 6.60 13.10 -0.04
N GLN A 99 7.13 13.65 -1.15
CA GLN A 99 6.30 14.22 -2.20
C GLN A 99 5.41 13.17 -2.87
N LEU A 100 5.96 11.97 -3.17
CA LEU A 100 5.18 10.86 -3.71
C LEU A 100 4.08 10.40 -2.75
N GLN A 101 4.38 10.32 -1.45
CA GLN A 101 3.40 9.97 -0.42
C GLN A 101 2.26 10.98 -0.36
N SER A 102 2.58 12.28 -0.42
CA SER A 102 1.59 13.36 -0.50
C SER A 102 0.71 13.21 -1.73
N GLU A 103 1.30 12.99 -2.91
CA GLU A 103 0.57 12.84 -4.17
C GLU A 103 -0.40 11.65 -4.13
N ILE A 104 0.04 10.51 -3.59
CA ILE A 104 -0.82 9.32 -3.45
C ILE A 104 -1.97 9.60 -2.46
N LEU A 105 -1.68 10.29 -1.36
CA LEU A 105 -2.68 10.59 -0.33
C LEU A 105 -3.77 11.53 -0.89
N ASP A 106 -3.37 12.58 -1.61
CA ASP A 106 -4.28 13.51 -2.28
C ASP A 106 -5.12 12.79 -3.34
N ALA A 107 -4.51 11.93 -4.15
CA ALA A 107 -5.20 11.21 -5.22
C ALA A 107 -6.21 10.18 -4.68
N ILE A 108 -5.90 9.50 -3.57
CA ILE A 108 -6.75 8.43 -3.03
C ILE A 108 -7.86 8.96 -2.10
N TRP A 109 -7.69 10.13 -1.50
CA TRP A 109 -8.66 10.70 -0.56
C TRP A 109 -10.10 10.81 -1.11
N PRO A 110 -10.33 11.25 -2.37
CA PRO A 110 -11.68 11.29 -2.96
C PRO A 110 -12.35 9.92 -3.11
N HIS A 111 -11.57 8.83 -3.08
CA HIS A 111 -12.07 7.46 -3.15
C HIS A 111 -12.44 6.89 -1.77
N LEU A 112 -12.35 7.68 -0.70
CA LEU A 112 -12.89 7.32 0.60
C LEU A 112 -14.34 7.81 0.73
N LYS A 113 -15.25 6.92 1.14
CA LYS A 113 -16.63 7.33 1.43
C LYS A 113 -16.67 8.32 2.60
N SER A 114 -17.67 9.19 2.63
CA SER A 114 -17.96 9.99 3.83
C SER A 114 -18.23 9.07 5.02
N GLY A 115 -17.57 9.34 6.15
CA GLY A 115 -17.58 8.46 7.34
C GLY A 115 -16.65 7.24 7.24
N GLY A 116 -15.92 7.09 6.13
CA GLY A 116 -14.92 6.05 5.96
C GLY A 116 -13.67 6.26 6.82
N THR A 117 -12.80 5.27 6.87
CA THR A 117 -11.52 5.34 7.61
C THR A 117 -10.34 5.13 6.69
N LEU A 118 -9.40 6.07 6.68
CA LEU A 118 -8.09 5.89 6.06
C LEU A 118 -7.03 5.69 7.15
N VAL A 119 -6.17 4.69 6.95
CA VAL A 119 -4.95 4.48 7.74
C VAL A 119 -3.76 4.66 6.82
N TYR A 120 -2.92 5.65 7.16
CA TYR A 120 -1.61 5.86 6.56
C TYR A 120 -0.56 5.13 7.39
N ALA A 121 0.30 4.37 6.73
CA ALA A 121 1.36 3.62 7.37
C ALA A 121 2.63 3.66 6.52
N THR A 122 3.78 3.77 7.18
CA THR A 122 5.10 3.60 6.57
C THR A 122 5.90 2.58 7.37
N CYS A 123 7.05 2.17 6.82
CA CYS A 123 8.11 1.54 7.59
C CYS A 123 9.35 2.46 7.70
N SER A 124 9.13 3.77 7.65
CA SER A 124 10.14 4.80 7.91
C SER A 124 10.12 5.24 9.37
N VAL A 125 11.25 5.73 9.87
CA VAL A 125 11.36 6.41 11.17
C VAL A 125 11.66 7.91 11.02
N LEU A 126 11.66 8.42 9.78
CA LEU A 126 11.96 9.82 9.48
C LEU A 126 10.69 10.69 9.62
N PRO A 127 10.76 11.87 10.26
CA PRO A 127 9.61 12.77 10.43
C PRO A 127 9.02 13.28 9.12
N GLU A 128 9.81 13.40 8.07
CA GLU A 128 9.36 13.91 6.77
C GLU A 128 8.35 12.99 6.07
N GLU A 129 8.29 11.72 6.49
CA GLU A 129 7.44 10.68 5.92
C GLU A 129 6.32 10.24 6.89
N ASN A 130 6.16 10.88 8.05
CA ASN A 130 5.22 10.46 9.10
C ASN A 130 4.52 11.64 9.80
#